data_AF-A0A8H3XM48-F1
#
_entry.id   AF-A0A8H3XM48-F1
#
_cell.length_a   1.000
_cell.length_b   1.000
_cell.length_c   1.000
_cell.angle_alpha   90.00
_cell.angle_beta   90.00
_cell.angle_gamma   90.00
#
_symmetry.space_group_name_H-M   'P 1'
#
loop_
_entity.id
_entity.type
_entity.pdbx_description
1 polymer ?
#
loop_
_entity_poly.entity_id
_entity_poly.type
_entity_poly.pdbx_seq_one_letter_code
_entity_poly.pdbx_strand_id
1 'polypeptide(L)'
;MLYFGPGTCPQGAIEQDIELDAGHVREVLDPFAQHDDSELPDALTEVRLLPADQDPEGEYTSEGLSNDVFSLDAFIVEGEWNLSQGQKHLLCLARALVSRPKILIMDEVTASIDMESDIRIQRTLRQVVRGIIVLDGGMAVEIGPPAELVMIENGVFRGWVEESGERTVIERMIEDAV
;
A
#
# COMPACT_ATOMS: atom_id res chain seq x y z
N MET A 1 -1.99 -11.90 18.76
CA MET A 1 -3.37 -11.69 18.28
C MET A 1 -3.69 -10.23 18.55
N LEU A 2 -3.43 -9.36 17.57
CA LEU A 2 -3.92 -7.99 17.61
C LEU A 2 -5.42 -8.10 17.30
N TYR A 3 -6.26 -7.78 18.28
CA TYR A 3 -7.71 -7.90 18.16
C TYR A 3 -8.18 -6.67 17.37
N PHE A 4 -8.41 -6.87 16.07
CA PHE A 4 -9.05 -5.88 15.22
C PHE A 4 -10.56 -6.17 15.26
N GLY A 5 -11.35 -5.19 15.67
CA GLY A 5 -12.81 -5.33 15.67
C GLY A 5 -13.32 -5.51 14.23
N PRO A 6 -14.47 -6.16 14.04
CA PRO A 6 -15.08 -6.25 12.71
C PRO A 6 -15.34 -4.84 12.16
N GLY A 7 -14.98 -4.58 10.90
CA GLY A 7 -15.30 -3.35 10.15
C GLY A 7 -14.21 -2.26 10.14
N THR A 8 -13.28 -2.25 11.09
CA THR A 8 -12.22 -1.24 11.12
C THR A 8 -10.94 -1.77 10.46
N CYS A 9 -10.58 -1.27 9.28
CA CYS A 9 -9.23 -1.42 8.73
C CYS A 9 -8.24 -0.90 9.78
N PRO A 10 -7.42 -1.72 10.43
CA PRO A 10 -6.60 -1.24 11.53
C PRO A 10 -5.52 -0.28 11.02
N GLN A 11 -5.20 0.77 11.79
CA GLN A 11 -4.19 1.78 11.40
C GLN A 11 -2.82 1.19 11.01
N GLY A 12 -2.55 -0.08 11.35
CA GLY A 12 -1.33 -0.81 10.99
C GLY A 12 -1.52 -2.09 10.17
N ALA A 13 -2.69 -2.33 9.55
CA ALA A 13 -2.82 -3.41 8.56
C ALA A 13 -3.68 -2.98 7.37
N ILE A 14 -3.29 -3.38 6.17
CA ILE A 14 -4.07 -3.22 4.94
C ILE A 14 -4.31 -4.62 4.39
N GLU A 15 -5.58 -5.01 4.34
CA GLU A 15 -6.02 -6.35 3.90
C GLU A 15 -6.33 -6.36 2.39
N GLN A 16 -6.35 -7.57 1.81
CA GLN A 16 -6.70 -7.76 0.40
C GLN A 16 -8.13 -7.27 0.11
N ASP A 17 -9.10 -7.67 0.95
CA ASP A 17 -10.49 -7.26 0.89
C ASP A 17 -10.76 -6.12 1.89
N ILE A 18 -10.90 -4.89 1.38
CA ILE A 18 -11.16 -3.73 2.23
C ILE A 18 -12.65 -3.52 2.43
N GLU A 19 -13.06 -3.66 3.68
CA GLU A 19 -14.28 -3.10 4.25
C GLU A 19 -13.90 -1.83 5.01
N LEU A 20 -14.52 -0.69 4.67
CA LEU A 20 -14.43 0.50 5.51
C LEU A 20 -15.79 0.69 6.17
N ASP A 21 -15.81 1.40 7.29
CA ASP A 21 -17.08 1.82 7.91
C ASP A 21 -17.65 3.05 7.16
N ALA A 22 -18.96 3.25 7.25
CA ALA A 22 -19.57 4.49 6.78
C ALA A 22 -19.07 5.69 7.60
N GLY A 23 -18.73 6.79 6.93
CA GLY A 23 -18.21 7.99 7.59
C GLY A 23 -17.62 8.99 6.61
N HIS A 24 -17.19 10.14 7.11
CA HIS A 24 -16.46 11.11 6.31
C HIS A 24 -15.05 10.62 5.97
N VAL A 25 -14.48 11.05 4.84
CA VAL A 25 -13.08 10.72 4.47
C VAL A 25 -12.10 11.05 5.60
N ARG A 26 -12.30 12.18 6.31
CA ARG A 26 -11.48 12.52 7.49
C ARG A 26 -11.55 11.48 8.62
N GLU A 27 -12.72 10.89 8.85
CA GLU A 27 -12.94 9.88 9.89
C GLU A 27 -12.35 8.52 9.47
N VAL A 28 -12.27 8.26 8.16
CA VAL A 28 -11.59 7.06 7.64
C VAL A 28 -10.07 7.18 7.78
N LEU A 29 -9.52 8.37 7.47
CA LEU A 29 -8.09 8.66 7.59
C LEU A 29 -7.63 8.73 9.05
N ASP A 30 -8.43 9.36 9.91
CA ASP A 30 -8.15 9.54 11.33
C ASP A 30 -9.38 9.27 12.21
N PRO A 31 -9.70 7.99 12.48
CA PRO A 31 -10.87 7.61 13.28
C PRO A 31 -10.87 8.13 14.71
N PHE A 32 -9.71 8.53 15.22
CA PHE A 32 -9.54 8.98 16.61
C PHE A 32 -9.30 10.48 16.72
N ALA A 33 -9.35 11.23 15.61
CA ALA A 33 -9.10 12.68 15.56
C ALA A 33 -7.81 13.07 16.31
N GLN A 34 -6.73 12.32 16.06
CA GLN A 34 -5.40 12.53 16.64
C GLN A 34 -4.53 13.51 15.83
N HIS A 35 -4.94 13.83 14.60
CA HIS A 35 -4.22 14.66 13.64
C HIS A 35 -5.05 15.89 13.24
N ASP A 36 -4.36 16.97 12.87
CA ASP A 36 -5.01 18.18 12.38
C ASP A 36 -5.47 17.99 10.92
N ASP A 37 -6.65 18.53 10.57
CA ASP A 37 -7.21 18.48 9.21
C ASP A 37 -6.27 19.04 8.12
N SER A 38 -5.26 19.84 8.49
CA SER A 38 -4.24 20.32 7.55
C SER A 38 -3.25 19.24 7.12
N GLU A 39 -3.07 18.17 7.90
CA GLU A 39 -2.12 17.08 7.61
C GLU A 39 -2.75 15.96 6.76
N LEU A 40 -4.09 15.85 6.75
CA LEU A 40 -4.80 14.78 6.05
C LEU A 40 -4.73 14.89 4.50
N PRO A 41 -4.84 16.08 3.89
CA PRO A 41 -4.72 16.25 2.45
C PRO A 41 -3.35 15.88 1.91
N ASP A 42 -2.29 16.10 2.70
CA ASP A 42 -0.92 15.73 2.31
C ASP A 42 -0.83 14.21 2.10
N ALA A 43 -1.40 13.43 3.02
CA ALA A 43 -1.44 11.97 2.88
C ALA A 43 -2.23 11.50 1.66
N LEU A 44 -3.37 12.15 1.35
CA LEU A 44 -4.16 11.87 0.15
C LEU A 44 -3.41 12.23 -1.15
N THR A 45 -2.63 13.31 -1.12
CA THR A 45 -1.80 13.76 -2.25
C THR A 45 -0.63 12.81 -2.49
N GLU A 46 0.01 12.33 -1.41
CA GLU A 46 1.13 11.38 -1.49
C GLU A 46 0.73 10.05 -2.15
N VAL A 47 -0.52 9.60 -1.94
CA VAL A 47 -1.09 8.41 -2.59
C VAL A 47 -1.83 8.72 -3.89
N ARG A 48 -1.77 9.96 -4.39
CA ARG A 48 -2.43 10.44 -5.63
C ARG A 48 -3.96 10.27 -5.66
N LEU A 49 -4.61 10.31 -4.51
CA LEU A 49 -6.06 10.52 -4.46
C LEU A 49 -6.43 11.99 -4.69
N LEU A 50 -5.47 12.90 -4.55
CA LEU A 50 -5.57 14.31 -4.93
C LEU A 50 -4.41 14.68 -5.89
N PRO A 51 -4.65 15.57 -6.87
CA PRO A 51 -3.59 16.06 -7.75
C PRO A 51 -2.55 16.83 -6.92
N ALA A 52 -1.25 16.60 -7.20
CA ALA A 52 -0.18 17.36 -6.58
C ALA A 52 0.00 18.71 -7.28
N ASP A 53 0.14 19.80 -6.51
CA ASP A 53 0.34 21.16 -7.03
C ASP A 53 1.66 21.35 -7.83
N GLN A 54 2.51 20.32 -7.95
CA GLN A 54 3.83 20.37 -8.58
C GLN A 54 4.08 19.28 -9.62
N ASP A 55 3.10 18.97 -10.47
CA ASP A 55 3.34 18.23 -11.72
C ASP A 55 3.49 19.23 -12.90
N PRO A 56 4.72 19.68 -13.24
CA PRO A 56 4.98 20.55 -14.39
C PRO A 56 4.87 19.83 -15.74
N GLU A 57 4.76 18.51 -15.75
CA GLU A 57 4.40 17.69 -16.93
C GLU A 57 2.90 17.34 -16.85
N GLY A 58 2.07 18.36 -17.04
CA GLY A 58 0.62 18.27 -16.98
C GLY A 58 0.02 17.46 -18.13
N GLU A 59 0.03 16.12 -18.00
CA GLU A 59 -0.76 15.23 -18.86
C GLU A 59 -1.43 14.07 -18.10
N TYR A 60 -1.76 14.28 -16.82
CA TYR A 60 -2.61 13.37 -16.06
C TYR A 60 -3.84 14.12 -15.57
N THR A 61 -4.80 14.30 -16.46
CA THR A 61 -6.19 14.36 -15.99
C THR A 61 -6.46 13.01 -15.35
N SER A 62 -6.65 13.00 -14.04
CA SER A 62 -7.26 11.89 -13.30
C SER A 62 -8.63 11.59 -13.92
N GLU A 63 -8.65 10.83 -15.01
CA GLU A 63 -9.87 10.40 -15.68
C GLU A 63 -10.68 9.55 -14.69
N GLY A 64 -11.57 10.21 -13.93
CA GLY A 64 -12.50 9.57 -13.01
C GLY A 64 -12.34 9.87 -11.52
N LEU A 65 -11.30 10.59 -11.07
CA LEU A 65 -11.22 11.06 -9.67
C LEU A 65 -11.68 12.52 -9.62
N SER A 66 -12.96 12.74 -9.35
CA SER A 66 -13.41 14.07 -8.96
C SER A 66 -12.85 14.39 -7.57
N ASN A 67 -12.19 15.54 -7.42
CA ASN A 67 -11.70 16.04 -6.12
C ASN A 67 -12.80 16.04 -5.04
N ASP A 68 -14.07 16.13 -5.45
CA ASP A 68 -15.22 16.05 -4.56
C ASP A 68 -15.38 14.71 -3.84
N VAL A 69 -14.89 13.59 -4.41
CA VAL A 69 -15.03 12.24 -3.82
C VAL A 69 -14.03 12.00 -2.69
N PHE A 70 -12.86 12.64 -2.74
CA PHE A 70 -11.82 12.53 -1.71
C PHE A 70 -11.67 13.81 -0.88
N SER A 71 -12.64 14.73 -0.98
CA SER A 71 -12.75 15.84 -0.03
C SER A 71 -12.88 15.29 1.39
N LEU A 72 -12.26 15.92 2.37
CA LEU A 72 -12.33 15.49 3.78
C LEU A 72 -13.77 15.40 4.31
N ASP A 73 -14.66 16.25 3.77
CA ASP A 73 -16.09 16.28 4.07
C ASP A 73 -16.93 15.29 3.25
N ALA A 74 -16.35 14.62 2.25
CA ALA A 74 -17.07 13.63 1.46
C ALA A 74 -17.51 12.47 2.36
N PHE A 75 -18.80 12.14 2.30
CA PHE A 75 -19.38 11.06 3.09
C PHE A 75 -19.34 9.76 2.30
N ILE A 76 -18.78 8.71 2.90
CA ILE A 76 -18.70 7.37 2.33
C ILE A 76 -19.77 6.50 2.97
N VAL A 77 -20.58 5.85 2.13
CA VAL A 77 -21.69 4.99 2.57
C VAL A 77 -21.27 3.52 2.51
N GLU A 78 -21.61 2.78 3.56
CA GLU A 78 -21.38 1.33 3.64
C GLU A 78 -22.20 0.58 2.59
N GLY A 79 -21.55 -0.30 1.82
CA GLY A 79 -22.20 -1.17 0.83
C GLY A 79 -22.47 -0.52 -0.54
N GLU A 80 -22.59 0.81 -0.61
CA GLU A 80 -22.74 1.60 -1.85
C GLU A 80 -21.50 2.48 -2.08
N TRP A 81 -20.34 1.86 -2.02
CA TRP A 81 -19.07 2.54 -2.29
C TRP A 81 -19.04 3.00 -3.75
N ASN A 82 -18.99 4.31 -3.99
CA ASN A 82 -18.56 4.84 -5.29
C ASN A 82 -17.03 4.70 -5.50
N LEU A 83 -16.37 3.82 -4.74
CA LEU A 83 -14.94 3.61 -4.74
C LEU A 83 -14.56 2.26 -5.35
N SER A 84 -13.62 2.27 -6.29
CA SER A 84 -12.96 1.06 -6.79
C SER A 84 -12.10 0.41 -5.71
N GLN A 85 -11.73 -0.86 -5.92
CA GLN A 85 -10.82 -1.55 -4.98
C GLN A 85 -9.47 -0.82 -4.86
N GLY A 86 -8.89 -0.37 -5.97
CA GLY A 86 -7.67 0.42 -5.94
C GLY A 86 -7.81 1.72 -5.13
N GLN A 87 -8.93 2.44 -5.25
CA GLN A 87 -9.19 3.64 -4.46
C GLN A 87 -9.31 3.34 -2.96
N LYS A 88 -9.91 2.21 -2.58
CA LYS A 88 -9.94 1.75 -1.19
C LYS A 88 -8.55 1.42 -0.66
N HIS A 89 -7.72 0.72 -1.45
CA HIS A 89 -6.32 0.44 -1.10
C HIS A 89 -5.51 1.72 -0.91
N LEU A 90 -5.64 2.68 -1.82
CA LEU A 90 -4.99 3.99 -1.70
C LEU A 90 -5.47 4.77 -0.46
N LEU A 91 -6.76 4.72 -0.13
CA LEU A 91 -7.30 5.37 1.07
C LEU A 91 -6.76 4.73 2.37
N CYS A 92 -6.64 3.40 2.40
CA CYS A 92 -6.00 2.69 3.51
C CYS A 92 -4.51 2.99 3.61
N LEU A 93 -3.83 3.16 2.47
CA LEU A 93 -2.43 3.56 2.44
C LEU A 93 -2.25 4.99 2.98
N ALA A 94 -3.12 5.94 2.59
CA ALA A 94 -3.12 7.30 3.13
C ALA A 94 -3.31 7.29 4.65
N ARG A 95 -4.27 6.49 5.16
CA ARG A 95 -4.47 6.27 6.59
C ARG A 95 -3.21 5.74 7.29
N ALA A 96 -2.50 4.80 6.69
CA ALA A 96 -1.24 4.29 7.22
C ALA A 96 -0.14 5.37 7.25
N LEU A 97 -0.11 6.26 6.25
CA LEU A 97 0.82 7.40 6.21
C LEU A 97 0.52 8.44 7.30
N VAL A 98 -0.76 8.73 7.56
CA VAL A 98 -1.18 9.64 8.64
C VAL A 98 -0.81 9.08 10.00
N SER A 99 -1.26 7.86 10.30
CA SER A 99 -1.10 7.23 11.61
C SER A 99 0.33 6.80 11.92
N ARG A 100 1.21 6.70 10.91
CA ARG A 100 2.63 6.32 11.01
C ARG A 100 2.84 5.15 12.00
N PRO A 101 2.18 4.01 11.78
CA PRO A 101 2.18 2.92 12.75
C PRO A 101 3.60 2.38 12.91
N LYS A 102 3.94 1.94 14.14
CA LYS A 102 5.24 1.31 14.41
C LYS A 102 5.44 0.00 13.64
N ILE A 103 4.33 -0.66 13.29
CA ILE A 103 4.27 -1.91 12.54
C ILE A 103 3.15 -1.75 11.52
N LEU A 104 3.48 -1.89 10.24
CA LEU A 104 2.54 -1.91 9.13
C LEU A 104 2.54 -3.30 8.49
N ILE A 105 1.36 -3.91 8.38
CA ILE A 105 1.11 -5.17 7.70
C ILE A 105 0.39 -4.84 6.39
N MET A 106 0.83 -5.43 5.28
CA MET A 106 0.22 -5.22 3.97
C MET A 106 0.02 -6.57 3.32
N ASP A 107 -1.21 -6.87 2.92
CA ASP A 107 -1.57 -8.09 2.21
C ASP A 107 -2.04 -7.76 0.79
N GLU A 108 -1.25 -8.14 -0.21
CA GLU A 108 -1.52 -7.97 -1.66
C GLU A 108 -2.00 -6.57 -2.11
N VAL A 109 -1.62 -5.51 -1.37
CA VAL A 109 -2.18 -4.15 -1.51
C VAL A 109 -1.97 -3.53 -2.90
N THR A 110 -0.96 -3.98 -3.65
CA THR A 110 -0.62 -3.42 -4.97
C THR A 110 -1.37 -4.08 -6.12
N ALA A 111 -2.10 -5.19 -5.89
CA ALA A 111 -2.74 -5.96 -6.96
C ALA A 111 -3.84 -5.20 -7.72
N SER A 112 -4.47 -4.20 -7.07
CA SER A 112 -5.59 -3.42 -7.62
C SER A 112 -5.23 -1.95 -7.91
N ILE A 113 -3.95 -1.59 -7.81
CA ILE A 113 -3.46 -0.22 -8.01
C ILE A 113 -2.93 -0.07 -9.44
N ASP A 114 -3.03 1.12 -10.02
CA ASP A 114 -2.46 1.40 -11.34
C ASP A 114 -0.92 1.28 -11.32
N MET A 115 -0.34 1.00 -12.49
CA MET A 115 1.10 0.73 -12.64
C MET A 115 1.98 1.89 -12.14
N GLU A 116 1.57 3.14 -12.31
CA GLU A 116 2.40 4.29 -11.95
C GLU A 116 2.44 4.47 -10.42
N SER A 117 1.28 4.39 -9.78
CA SER A 117 1.14 4.42 -8.33
C SER A 117 1.85 3.22 -7.68
N ASP A 118 1.71 2.02 -8.25
CA ASP A 118 2.41 0.81 -7.78
C ASP A 118 3.94 0.99 -7.78
N ILE A 119 4.52 1.51 -8.87
CA ILE A 119 5.97 1.76 -8.96
C ILE A 119 6.46 2.68 -7.83
N ARG A 120 5.71 3.73 -7.49
CA ARG A 120 6.09 4.68 -6.43
C ARG A 120 5.94 4.08 -5.02
N ILE A 121 4.84 3.36 -4.78
CA ILE A 121 4.64 2.62 -3.53
C ILE A 121 5.78 1.63 -3.35
N GLN A 122 6.10 0.84 -4.37
CA GLN A 122 7.21 -0.11 -4.34
C GLN A 122 8.55 0.56 -4.09
N ARG A 123 8.86 1.71 -4.70
CA ARG A 123 10.12 2.44 -4.40
C ARG A 123 10.22 2.82 -2.92
N THR A 124 9.14 3.31 -2.34
CA THR A 124 9.09 3.71 -0.93
C THR A 124 9.23 2.49 -0.02
N LEU A 125 8.52 1.41 -0.34
CA LEU A 125 8.60 0.15 0.40
C LEU A 125 9.99 -0.49 0.31
N ARG A 126 10.67 -0.42 -0.84
CA ARG A 126 12.03 -0.95 -1.01
C ARG A 126 13.05 -0.30 -0.07
N GLN A 127 12.87 0.99 0.27
CA GLN A 127 13.76 1.67 1.21
C GLN A 127 13.61 1.18 2.66
N VAL A 128 12.48 0.54 2.98
CA VAL A 128 12.17 0.07 4.34
C VAL A 128 12.22 -1.46 4.49
N VAL A 129 12.09 -2.22 3.40
CA VAL A 129 12.20 -3.69 3.41
C VAL A 129 13.65 -4.10 3.67
N ARG A 130 13.87 -4.87 4.74
CA ARG A 130 15.20 -5.35 5.17
C ARG A 130 15.41 -6.85 4.99
N GLY A 131 14.37 -7.61 4.71
CA GLY A 131 14.45 -9.06 4.61
C GLY A 131 13.15 -9.67 4.12
N ILE A 132 13.28 -10.88 3.60
CA ILE A 132 12.20 -11.74 3.12
C ILE A 132 12.14 -12.97 4.00
N ILE A 133 10.93 -13.47 4.22
CA ILE A 133 10.67 -14.77 4.83
C ILE A 133 9.93 -15.61 3.79
N VAL A 134 10.47 -16.79 3.49
CA VAL A 134 9.83 -17.79 2.64
C VAL A 134 9.15 -18.80 3.56
N LEU A 135 7.84 -18.99 3.37
CA LEU A 135 7.03 -19.96 4.09
C LEU A 135 6.65 -21.10 3.14
N ASP A 136 6.92 -22.35 3.54
CA ASP A 136 6.48 -23.55 2.82
C ASP A 136 5.99 -24.61 3.82
N GLY A 137 4.86 -25.26 3.52
CA GLY A 137 4.26 -26.27 4.40
C GLY A 137 3.96 -25.80 5.83
N GLY A 138 3.76 -24.50 6.04
CA GLY A 138 3.56 -23.90 7.37
C GLY A 138 4.86 -23.66 8.17
N MET A 139 6.02 -23.77 7.54
CA MET A 139 7.33 -23.56 8.15
C MET A 139 8.07 -22.41 7.46
N ALA A 140 8.82 -21.62 8.22
CA ALA A 140 9.78 -20.68 7.63
C ALA A 140 11.01 -21.45 7.15
N VAL A 141 11.13 -21.56 5.83
CA VAL A 141 12.20 -22.34 5.18
C VAL A 141 13.41 -21.47 4.82
N GLU A 142 13.21 -20.18 4.54
CA GLU A 142 14.29 -19.23 4.27
C GLU A 142 13.97 -17.87 4.90
N ILE A 143 14.96 -17.23 5.50
CA ILE A 143 14.84 -15.90 6.11
C ILE A 143 16.13 -15.14 5.85
N GLY A 144 16.04 -13.95 5.25
CA GLY A 144 17.21 -13.12 5.03
C GLY A 144 16.98 -12.00 4.02
N PRO A 145 18.00 -11.16 3.78
CA PRO A 145 17.97 -10.18 2.71
C PRO A 145 17.80 -10.84 1.33
N PRO A 146 17.06 -10.23 0.39
CA PRO A 146 16.85 -10.79 -0.95
C PRO A 146 18.18 -11.15 -1.67
N ALA A 147 19.20 -10.30 -1.51
CA ALA A 147 20.53 -10.48 -2.09
C ALA A 147 21.27 -11.71 -1.55
N GLU A 148 20.98 -12.15 -0.32
CA GLU A 148 21.55 -13.37 0.22
C GLU A 148 20.73 -14.60 -0.23
N LEU A 149 19.41 -14.50 -0.20
CA LEU A 149 18.51 -15.61 -0.55
C LEU A 149 18.67 -16.06 -2.01
N VAL A 150 18.87 -15.13 -2.94
CA VAL A 150 19.07 -15.46 -4.37
C VAL A 150 20.36 -16.23 -4.63
N MET A 151 21.34 -16.13 -3.72
CA MET A 151 22.65 -16.79 -3.84
C MET A 151 22.65 -18.22 -3.29
N ILE A 152 21.59 -18.64 -2.58
CA ILE A 152 21.48 -19.99 -2.02
C ILE A 152 21.33 -21.01 -3.16
N GLU A 153 22.30 -21.93 -3.28
CA GLU A 153 22.21 -23.03 -4.24
C GLU A 153 21.02 -23.94 -3.92
N ASN A 154 20.15 -24.16 -4.92
CA ASN A 154 18.88 -24.90 -4.76
C ASN A 154 17.92 -24.29 -3.71
N GLY A 155 18.04 -22.98 -3.43
CA GLY A 155 17.10 -22.26 -2.57
C GLY A 155 15.73 -22.09 -3.22
N VAL A 156 14.68 -22.06 -2.39
CA VAL A 156 13.28 -21.91 -2.79
C VAL A 156 13.05 -20.53 -3.40
N PHE A 157 13.53 -19.47 -2.75
CA PHE A 157 13.43 -18.10 -3.26
C PHE A 157 14.09 -17.96 -4.62
N ARG A 158 15.31 -18.50 -4.76
CA ARG A 158 16.04 -18.50 -6.04
C ARG A 158 15.26 -19.22 -7.13
N GLY A 159 14.70 -20.39 -6.83
CA GLY A 159 13.87 -21.15 -7.79
C GLY A 159 12.69 -20.32 -8.30
N TRP A 160 11.98 -19.60 -7.42
CA TRP A 160 10.89 -18.71 -7.81
C TRP A 160 11.34 -17.55 -8.70
N VAL A 161 12.50 -16.95 -8.41
CA VAL A 161 13.07 -15.89 -9.24
C VAL A 161 13.44 -16.43 -10.63
N GLU A 162 13.99 -17.63 -10.72
CA GLU A 162 14.39 -18.25 -11.99
C GLU A 162 13.19 -18.69 -12.85
N GLU A 163 12.10 -19.12 -12.22
CA GLU A 163 10.85 -19.51 -12.89
C GLU A 163 9.95 -18.31 -13.23
N SER A 164 10.20 -17.14 -12.65
CA SER A 164 9.44 -15.93 -12.92
C SER A 164 9.68 -15.40 -14.34
N GLY A 165 8.59 -14.97 -14.99
CA GLY A 165 8.64 -14.27 -16.28
C GLY A 165 9.36 -12.92 -16.23
N GLU A 166 9.65 -12.41 -15.03
CA GLU A 166 10.28 -11.11 -14.78
C GLU A 166 11.66 -11.22 -14.15
N ARG A 167 12.32 -12.37 -14.28
CA ARG A 167 13.64 -12.67 -13.69
C ARG A 167 14.64 -11.50 -13.76
N THR A 168 14.85 -10.94 -14.94
CA THR A 168 15.84 -9.86 -15.15
C THR A 168 15.50 -8.58 -14.41
N VAL A 169 14.20 -8.29 -14.24
CA VAL A 169 13.72 -7.15 -13.47
C VAL A 169 13.95 -7.40 -11.98
N ILE A 170 13.63 -8.60 -11.50
CA ILE A 170 13.79 -9.00 -10.09
C ILE A 170 15.27 -9.02 -9.69
N GLU A 171 16.15 -9.61 -10.51
CA GLU A 171 17.60 -9.63 -10.25
C GLU A 171 18.17 -8.21 -10.16
N ARG A 172 17.81 -7.34 -11.11
CA ARG A 172 18.21 -5.92 -11.07
C ARG A 172 17.67 -5.21 -9.82
N MET A 173 16.43 -5.49 -9.42
CA MET A 173 15.84 -4.91 -8.21
C MET A 173 16.56 -5.35 -6.94
N ILE A 174 17.07 -6.58 -6.89
CA ILE A 174 17.85 -7.10 -5.78
C ILE A 174 19.23 -6.40 -5.73
N GLU A 175 19.87 -6.18 -6.88
CA GLU A 175 21.15 -5.45 -6.97
C GLU A 175 21.03 -3.98 -6.57
N ASP A 176 19.97 -3.29 -7.03
CA ASP A 176 19.72 -1.86 -6.75
C ASP A 176 19.37 -1.59 -5.26
N ALA A 177 19.11 -2.63 -4.47
CA ALA A 177 18.72 -2.53 -3.05
C ALA A 177 19.89 -2.68 -2.05
N VAL A 178 21.12 -2.92 -2.53
CA VAL A 178 22.36 -3.09 -1.74
C VAL A 178 23.18 -1.80 -1.73
#